data_AF-A0A1V8M6N6-F1
#
_entry.id   AF-A0A1V8M6N6-F1
#
_cell.length_a   1.000
_cell.length_b   1.000
_cell.length_c   1.000
_cell.angle_alpha   90.00
_cell.angle_beta   90.00
_cell.angle_gamma   90.00
#
_symmetry.space_group_name_H-M   'P 1'
#
loop_
_entity.id
_entity.type
_entity.pdbx_description
1 polymer ?
#
loop_
_entity_poly.entity_id
_entity_poly.type
_entity_poly.pdbx_seq_one_letter_code
_entity_poly.pdbx_strand_id
1 'polypeptide(L)'
;MKYYNYKARQAGMTLIELTVVLLILIGLAGLMIPYVSGFVSKTHDATGDNNIANLNNTIQRFQVQSMKFPNNLQSLADVSGATYTELMNTNAGVYAPTTYVEGGAGNMQIMSLRSAGITSVLDLNQVAGTFNGTSATFTAAGAPVDLTMGSGSTLGVLTVGLGAETTVGTDDYASIEEHLADATGAQISHFNATCNDYVLFGIGQENEMIGKAMTDAPIHFAQQGAMGPDNNYNRFVAIFEVDKANGTGVVLAANSLPEDELGNALATADCGTSTHAAKFIGTAMLMMPPHLWGLAHSLSHTYENIANGN
;
A
#
# COMPACT_ATOMS: atom_id res chain seq x y z
N MET A 1 -49.48 -64.37 -14.21
CA MET A 1 -48.78 -63.30 -13.48
C MET A 1 -49.58 -62.00 -13.63
N LYS A 2 -49.97 -61.36 -12.52
CA LYS A 2 -50.63 -60.04 -12.52
C LYS A 2 -49.55 -58.97 -12.43
N TYR A 3 -49.43 -58.11 -13.44
CA TYR A 3 -48.54 -56.95 -13.42
C TYR A 3 -49.29 -55.74 -12.83
N TYR A 4 -48.87 -55.26 -11.67
CA TYR A 4 -49.34 -53.99 -11.12
C TYR A 4 -48.46 -52.87 -11.65
N ASN A 5 -49.02 -52.06 -12.55
CA ASN A 5 -48.38 -50.86 -13.06
C ASN A 5 -48.54 -49.74 -12.00
N TYR A 6 -47.50 -49.50 -11.20
CA TYR A 6 -47.44 -48.37 -10.28
C TYR A 6 -47.22 -47.07 -11.07
N LYS A 7 -48.29 -46.52 -11.65
CA LYS A 7 -48.26 -45.12 -12.12
C LYS A 7 -48.39 -44.21 -10.89
N ALA A 8 -47.26 -43.74 -10.37
CA ALA A 8 -47.23 -42.61 -9.45
C ALA A 8 -47.85 -41.40 -10.18
N ARG A 9 -49.02 -40.92 -9.71
CA ARG A 9 -49.60 -39.68 -10.21
C ARG A 9 -48.70 -38.55 -9.75
N GLN A 10 -48.02 -37.91 -10.70
CA GLN A 10 -47.34 -36.65 -10.47
C GLN A 10 -48.41 -35.59 -10.20
N ALA A 11 -48.65 -35.29 -8.92
CA ALA A 11 -49.51 -34.20 -8.52
C ALA A 11 -48.82 -32.90 -8.95
N GLY A 12 -49.43 -32.18 -9.90
CA GLY A 12 -48.94 -30.85 -10.28
C GLY A 12 -49.05 -29.93 -9.08
N MET A 13 -47.94 -29.26 -8.72
CA MET A 13 -47.95 -28.21 -7.71
C MET A 13 -48.97 -27.15 -8.10
N THR A 14 -49.82 -26.77 -7.16
CA THR A 14 -50.89 -25.81 -7.46
C THR A 14 -50.30 -24.40 -7.63
N LEU A 15 -50.93 -23.58 -8.48
CA LEU A 15 -50.46 -22.22 -8.75
C LEU A 15 -50.39 -21.38 -7.46
N ILE A 16 -51.31 -21.61 -6.52
CA ILE A 16 -51.34 -20.93 -5.22
C ILE A 16 -50.15 -21.34 -4.34
N GLU A 17 -49.78 -22.61 -4.33
CA GLU A 17 -48.65 -23.14 -3.56
C GLU A 17 -47.33 -22.52 -4.04
N LEU A 18 -47.19 -22.39 -5.36
CA LEU A 18 -46.03 -21.73 -5.95
C LEU A 18 -45.99 -20.24 -5.60
N THR A 19 -47.12 -19.52 -5.63
CA THR A 19 -47.17 -18.10 -5.26
C THR A 19 -46.92 -17.85 -3.77
N VAL A 20 -47.40 -18.71 -2.88
CA VAL A 20 -47.17 -18.59 -1.43
C VAL A 20 -45.70 -18.86 -1.10
N VAL A 21 -45.09 -19.87 -1.72
CA VAL A 21 -43.66 -20.13 -1.57
C VAL A 21 -42.84 -18.94 -2.08
N LEU A 22 -43.21 -18.35 -3.21
CA LEU A 22 -42.55 -17.13 -3.72
C LEU A 22 -42.66 -15.96 -2.73
N LEU A 23 -43.83 -15.73 -2.14
CA LEU A 23 -44.02 -14.67 -1.14
C LEU A 23 -43.17 -14.90 0.12
N ILE A 24 -43.07 -16.15 0.58
CA ILE A 24 -42.21 -16.52 1.71
C ILE A 24 -40.73 -16.29 1.35
N LEU A 25 -40.29 -16.69 0.16
CA LEU A 25 -38.91 -16.50 -0.29
C LEU A 25 -38.55 -15.02 -0.46
N ILE A 26 -39.44 -14.19 -0.98
CA ILE A 26 -39.22 -12.74 -1.08
C ILE A 26 -39.17 -12.10 0.31
N GLY A 27 -40.06 -12.52 1.22
CA GLY A 27 -40.04 -12.04 2.61
C GLY A 27 -38.76 -12.42 3.37
N LEU A 28 -38.30 -13.67 3.21
CA LEU A 28 -37.04 -14.14 3.80
C LEU A 28 -35.82 -13.48 3.17
N ALA A 29 -35.81 -13.30 1.84
CA ALA A 29 -34.75 -12.58 1.15
C ALA A 29 -34.67 -11.12 1.64
N GLY A 30 -35.82 -10.46 1.83
CA GLY A 30 -35.88 -9.10 2.39
C GLY A 30 -35.26 -8.98 3.77
N LEU A 31 -35.43 -9.99 4.64
CA LEU A 31 -34.77 -10.05 5.95
C LEU A 31 -33.26 -10.34 5.88
N MET A 32 -32.78 -10.96 4.80
CA MET A 32 -31.37 -11.33 4.65
C MET A 32 -30.49 -10.25 4.01
N ILE A 33 -31.07 -9.31 3.24
CA ILE A 33 -30.33 -8.23 2.56
C ILE A 33 -29.39 -7.43 3.49
N PRO A 34 -29.79 -7.02 4.71
CA PRO A 34 -28.92 -6.25 5.60
C PRO A 34 -27.67 -7.03 6.03
N TYR A 35 -27.76 -8.36 6.16
CA TYR A 35 -26.66 -9.19 6.63
C TYR A 35 -25.57 -9.38 5.56
N VAL A 36 -25.92 -9.41 4.27
CA VAL A 36 -24.95 -9.72 3.20
C VAL A 36 -24.04 -8.52 2.89
N SER A 37 -24.53 -7.29 3.04
CA SER A 37 -23.73 -6.09 2.73
C SER A 37 -22.53 -5.92 3.67
N GLY A 38 -22.69 -6.17 4.98
CA GLY A 38 -21.61 -6.04 5.96
C GLY A 38 -20.52 -7.13 5.81
N PHE A 39 -20.88 -8.33 5.37
CA PHE A 39 -19.91 -9.40 5.14
C PHE A 39 -18.95 -9.11 3.97
N VAL A 40 -19.42 -8.43 2.92
CA VAL A 40 -18.58 -8.10 1.76
C VAL A 40 -17.47 -7.11 2.15
N SER A 41 -17.81 -6.02 2.82
CA SER A 41 -16.82 -5.03 3.27
C SER A 41 -15.83 -5.63 4.28
N LYS A 42 -16.30 -6.40 5.27
CA LYS A 42 -15.41 -7.08 6.24
C LYS A 42 -14.46 -8.07 5.57
N THR A 43 -14.95 -8.82 4.57
CA THR A 43 -14.11 -9.78 3.84
C THR A 43 -13.08 -9.06 2.96
N HIS A 44 -13.49 -7.94 2.37
CA HIS A 44 -12.65 -7.06 1.57
C HIS A 44 -11.47 -6.50 2.40
N ASP A 45 -11.77 -5.88 3.55
CA ASP A 45 -10.76 -5.36 4.49
C ASP A 45 -9.84 -6.48 5.01
N ALA A 46 -10.42 -7.60 5.46
CA ALA A 46 -9.64 -8.74 5.94
C ALA A 46 -8.72 -9.34 4.87
N THR A 47 -9.10 -9.30 3.60
CA THR A 47 -8.22 -9.75 2.50
C THR A 47 -7.06 -8.77 2.31
N GLY A 48 -7.30 -7.46 2.44
CA GLY A 48 -6.27 -6.43 2.46
C GLY A 48 -5.24 -6.67 3.58
N ASP A 49 -5.71 -6.89 4.81
CA ASP A 49 -4.88 -7.11 5.99
C ASP A 49 -3.99 -8.34 5.87
N ASN A 50 -4.61 -9.45 5.44
CA ASN A 50 -3.89 -10.69 5.23
C ASN A 50 -2.81 -10.52 4.15
N ASN A 51 -3.07 -9.75 3.10
CA ASN A 51 -2.07 -9.47 2.07
C ASN A 51 -0.93 -8.59 2.60
N ILE A 52 -1.21 -7.52 3.37
CA ILE A 52 -0.17 -6.69 4.01
C ILE A 52 0.70 -7.55 4.95
N ALA A 53 0.08 -8.32 5.85
CA ALA A 53 0.81 -9.16 6.79
C ALA A 53 1.65 -10.22 6.06
N ASN A 54 1.12 -10.84 5.00
CA ASN A 54 1.85 -11.81 4.20
C ASN A 54 3.02 -11.15 3.43
N LEU A 55 2.82 -9.95 2.87
CA LEU A 55 3.88 -9.20 2.19
C LEU A 55 5.02 -8.83 3.13
N ASN A 56 4.72 -8.34 4.33
CA ASN A 56 5.72 -8.03 5.36
C ASN A 56 6.62 -9.25 5.65
N ASN A 57 5.98 -10.40 5.92
CA ASN A 57 6.70 -11.65 6.16
C ASN A 57 7.49 -12.12 4.93
N THR A 58 6.94 -11.94 3.73
CA THR A 58 7.59 -12.40 2.50
C THR A 58 8.82 -11.56 2.16
N ILE A 59 8.75 -10.23 2.32
CA ILE A 59 9.88 -9.32 2.10
C ILE A 59 11.01 -9.65 3.10
N GLN A 60 10.68 -9.79 4.39
CA GLN A 60 11.66 -10.15 5.41
C GLN A 60 12.28 -11.53 5.14
N ARG A 61 11.47 -12.53 4.76
CA ARG A 61 11.98 -13.86 4.37
C ARG A 61 12.91 -13.78 3.16
N PHE A 62 12.52 -13.03 2.14
CA PHE A 62 13.36 -12.82 0.96
C PHE A 62 14.68 -12.17 1.33
N GLN A 63 14.65 -11.15 2.20
CA GLN A 63 15.84 -10.47 2.69
C GLN A 63 16.78 -11.44 3.41
N VAL A 64 16.27 -12.29 4.30
CA VAL A 64 17.08 -13.29 5.01
C VAL A 64 17.64 -14.35 4.06
N GLN A 65 16.89 -14.77 3.04
CA GLN A 65 17.32 -15.79 2.08
C GLN A 65 18.33 -15.27 1.05
N SER A 66 18.13 -14.05 0.56
CA SER A 66 18.93 -13.44 -0.51
C SER A 66 20.00 -12.48 0.01
N MET A 67 19.99 -12.17 1.30
CA MET A 67 20.87 -11.18 1.96
C MET A 67 20.80 -9.77 1.33
N LYS A 68 19.66 -9.47 0.67
CA LYS A 68 19.36 -8.18 0.04
C LYS A 68 17.85 -7.99 -0.07
N PHE A 69 17.41 -6.75 -0.21
CA PHE A 69 16.03 -6.47 -0.62
C PHE A 69 15.82 -6.73 -2.11
N PRO A 70 14.56 -6.94 -2.54
CA PRO A 70 14.27 -7.27 -3.92
C PRO A 70 14.45 -6.10 -4.87
N ASN A 71 15.00 -6.39 -6.04
CA ASN A 71 15.04 -5.44 -7.15
C ASN A 71 13.69 -5.36 -7.89
N ASN A 72 13.60 -4.39 -8.79
CA ASN A 72 12.46 -4.14 -9.68
C ASN A 72 11.18 -3.81 -8.90
N LEU A 73 11.35 -3.10 -7.79
CA LEU A 73 10.30 -2.33 -7.13
C LEU A 73 9.84 -1.19 -8.07
N GLN A 74 8.59 -0.76 -8.01
CA GLN A 74 8.07 0.29 -8.90
C GLN A 74 8.16 1.67 -8.20
N SER A 75 8.69 2.70 -8.87
CA SER A 75 9.03 4.01 -8.26
C SER A 75 7.85 4.87 -7.80
N LEU A 76 6.65 4.65 -8.35
CA LEU A 76 5.41 5.42 -8.07
C LEU A 76 5.48 6.93 -8.36
N ALA A 77 6.59 7.42 -8.90
CA ALA A 77 6.79 8.78 -9.36
C ALA A 77 7.76 8.83 -10.55
N ASP A 78 7.59 9.85 -11.39
CA ASP A 78 8.42 10.13 -12.56
C ASP A 78 9.61 11.02 -12.18
N VAL A 79 10.71 10.93 -12.93
CA VAL A 79 11.86 11.84 -12.87
C VAL A 79 11.49 13.31 -13.13
N SER A 80 10.32 13.57 -13.75
CA SER A 80 9.76 14.92 -13.86
C SER A 80 9.24 15.50 -12.53
N GLY A 81 9.28 14.74 -11.43
CA GLY A 81 8.73 15.13 -10.13
C GLY A 81 7.21 15.03 -10.08
N ALA A 82 6.60 14.22 -10.95
CA ALA A 82 5.16 13.97 -10.95
C ALA A 82 4.86 12.61 -10.30
N THR A 83 3.91 12.57 -9.39
CA THR A 83 3.32 11.33 -8.88
C THR A 83 2.67 10.56 -10.04
N TYR A 84 2.61 9.24 -9.94
CA TYR A 84 1.85 8.44 -10.89
C TYR A 84 0.36 8.82 -10.89
N THR A 85 -0.19 9.16 -12.04
CA THR A 85 -1.55 9.75 -12.14
C THR A 85 -2.65 8.78 -11.80
N GLU A 86 -2.41 7.48 -12.03
CA GLU A 86 -3.41 6.44 -11.78
C GLU A 86 -3.32 5.88 -10.35
N LEU A 87 -2.60 6.51 -9.42
CA LEU A 87 -2.73 6.12 -8.01
C LEU A 87 -4.15 6.41 -7.53
N MET A 88 -4.69 5.54 -6.66
CA MET A 88 -6.01 5.79 -6.06
C MET A 88 -6.07 7.11 -5.26
N ASN A 89 -4.93 7.60 -4.81
CA ASN A 89 -4.80 8.91 -4.23
C ASN A 89 -3.45 9.54 -4.62
N THR A 90 -3.51 10.75 -5.16
CA THR A 90 -2.35 11.54 -5.61
C THR A 90 -2.15 12.81 -4.79
N ASN A 91 -2.80 12.93 -3.63
CA ASN A 91 -2.75 14.15 -2.83
C ASN A 91 -1.32 14.42 -2.33
N ALA A 92 -0.81 15.59 -2.68
CA ALA A 92 0.56 16.01 -2.39
C ALA A 92 0.86 16.16 -0.89
N GLY A 93 -0.17 16.31 -0.03
CA GLY A 93 0.01 16.31 1.43
C GLY A 93 0.36 14.93 2.00
N VAL A 94 -0.11 13.86 1.34
CA VAL A 94 0.13 12.47 1.74
C VAL A 94 1.35 11.88 1.03
N TYR A 95 1.49 12.20 -0.25
CA TYR A 95 2.48 11.61 -1.13
C TYR A 95 3.24 12.70 -1.86
N ALA A 96 4.49 12.91 -1.46
CA ALA A 96 5.36 13.92 -2.04
C ALA A 96 6.29 13.27 -3.07
N PRO A 97 6.19 13.61 -4.37
CA PRO A 97 7.15 13.14 -5.36
C PRO A 97 8.49 13.85 -5.13
N THR A 98 9.58 13.07 -5.12
CA THR A 98 10.94 13.56 -4.95
C THR A 98 11.85 12.94 -6.00
N THR A 99 12.86 13.67 -6.46
CA THR A 99 13.83 13.16 -7.42
C THR A 99 15.20 13.03 -6.76
N TYR A 100 15.81 11.86 -6.90
CA TYR A 100 17.18 11.58 -6.46
C TYR A 100 18.12 11.48 -7.65
N VAL A 101 19.27 12.14 -7.57
CA VAL A 101 20.29 12.17 -8.62
C VAL A 101 21.60 11.63 -8.05
N GLU A 102 22.17 10.60 -8.69
CA GLU A 102 23.48 10.08 -8.29
C GLU A 102 24.56 11.16 -8.44
N GLY A 103 25.40 11.31 -7.42
CA GLY A 103 26.42 12.36 -7.36
C GLY A 103 25.88 13.79 -7.14
N GLY A 104 24.57 13.95 -6.96
CA GLY A 104 23.89 15.23 -6.73
C GLY A 104 22.98 15.22 -5.50
N ALA A 105 21.89 15.98 -5.57
CA ALA A 105 20.83 15.96 -4.57
C ALA A 105 20.15 14.59 -4.58
N GLY A 106 20.09 13.90 -3.43
CA GLY A 106 19.55 12.54 -3.35
C GLY A 106 20.61 11.41 -3.38
N ASN A 107 21.90 11.74 -3.46
CA ASN A 107 22.94 10.72 -3.53
C ASN A 107 23.00 9.82 -2.27
N MET A 108 22.70 10.35 -1.09
CA MET A 108 22.67 9.54 0.14
C MET A 108 21.54 8.52 0.11
N GLN A 109 20.36 8.89 -0.38
CA GLN A 109 19.22 8.01 -0.54
C GLN A 109 19.51 6.88 -1.53
N ILE A 110 20.10 7.20 -2.69
CA ILE A 110 20.54 6.19 -3.67
C ILE A 110 21.59 5.25 -3.05
N MET A 111 22.56 5.79 -2.32
CA MET A 111 23.57 4.99 -1.63
C MET A 111 22.97 4.10 -0.54
N SER A 112 21.96 4.58 0.19
CA SER A 112 21.24 3.83 1.20
C SER A 112 20.48 2.65 0.58
N LEU A 113 19.72 2.88 -0.49
CA LEU A 113 19.02 1.84 -1.26
C LEU A 113 20.00 0.79 -1.81
N ARG A 114 21.09 1.24 -2.43
CA ARG A 114 22.14 0.39 -2.97
C ARG A 114 22.81 -0.46 -1.89
N SER A 115 23.07 0.12 -0.72
CA SER A 115 23.67 -0.60 0.42
C SER A 115 22.73 -1.67 0.98
N ALA A 116 21.42 -1.51 0.79
CA ALA A 116 20.40 -2.52 1.10
C ALA A 116 20.27 -3.61 0.02
N GLY A 117 21.04 -3.49 -1.06
CA GLY A 117 21.08 -4.40 -2.20
C GLY A 117 20.02 -4.12 -3.28
N ILE A 118 19.31 -2.98 -3.20
CA ILE A 118 18.38 -2.52 -4.24
C ILE A 118 19.22 -1.81 -5.32
N THR A 119 19.46 -2.51 -6.42
CA THR A 119 20.29 -2.05 -7.55
C THR A 119 19.48 -1.71 -8.79
N SER A 120 18.18 -1.99 -8.81
CA SER A 120 17.28 -1.68 -9.92
C SER A 120 15.88 -1.40 -9.40
N VAL A 121 15.29 -0.31 -9.87
CA VAL A 121 13.89 0.07 -9.63
C VAL A 121 13.26 0.25 -11.01
N LEU A 122 12.01 -0.15 -11.17
CA LEU A 122 11.25 0.09 -12.39
C LEU A 122 10.63 1.47 -12.30
N ASP A 123 10.88 2.28 -13.32
CA ASP A 123 10.04 3.44 -13.54
C ASP A 123 8.63 2.98 -13.92
N LEU A 124 7.65 3.87 -13.82
CA LEU A 124 6.31 3.57 -14.29
C LEU A 124 6.15 3.95 -15.77
N ASN A 125 5.16 3.36 -16.41
CA ASN A 125 4.78 3.64 -17.79
C ASN A 125 4.02 4.99 -17.88
N GLN A 126 4.66 6.03 -17.39
CA GLN A 126 4.20 7.41 -17.36
C GLN A 126 5.32 8.30 -17.87
N VAL A 127 4.98 9.32 -18.64
CA VAL A 127 5.93 10.35 -19.05
C VAL A 127 5.32 11.72 -18.80
N ALA A 128 6.00 12.55 -18.02
CA ALA A 128 5.60 13.90 -17.63
C ALA A 128 4.15 13.97 -17.11
N GLY A 129 3.78 13.02 -16.24
CA GLY A 129 2.42 12.97 -15.68
C GLY A 129 1.35 12.45 -16.62
N THR A 130 1.70 11.77 -17.71
CA THR A 130 0.73 11.12 -18.61
C THR A 130 0.99 9.61 -18.67
N PHE A 131 0.04 8.81 -18.16
CA PHE A 131 0.07 7.35 -18.24
C PHE A 131 -0.14 6.86 -19.68
N ASN A 132 0.63 5.84 -20.10
CA ASN A 132 0.60 5.29 -21.45
C ASN A 132 0.46 3.76 -21.45
N GLY A 133 -0.48 3.22 -20.66
CA GLY A 133 -0.77 1.79 -20.60
C GLY A 133 -2.26 1.46 -20.77
N THR A 134 -2.56 0.17 -20.93
CA THR A 134 -3.94 -0.33 -21.06
C THR A 134 -4.59 -0.60 -19.71
N SER A 135 -3.78 -0.96 -18.70
CA SER A 135 -4.20 -1.17 -17.32
C SER A 135 -3.26 -0.45 -16.37
N ALA A 136 -3.81 0.43 -15.54
CA ALA A 136 -3.10 1.20 -14.53
C ALA A 136 -2.30 0.34 -13.53
N THR A 137 -2.69 -0.93 -13.34
CA THR A 137 -2.02 -1.88 -12.43
C THR A 137 -1.17 -2.94 -13.14
N PHE A 138 -1.69 -3.54 -14.22
CA PHE A 138 -1.03 -4.68 -14.87
C PHE A 138 0.01 -4.26 -15.91
N THR A 139 -0.09 -3.04 -16.43
CA THR A 139 0.86 -2.46 -17.38
C THR A 139 1.53 -1.20 -16.81
N ALA A 140 1.62 -1.15 -15.48
CA ALA A 140 2.17 -0.02 -14.74
C ALA A 140 3.68 0.09 -14.90
N ALA A 141 4.40 -1.04 -15.00
CA ALA A 141 5.85 -1.06 -15.11
C ALA A 141 6.34 -0.49 -16.45
N GLY A 142 7.31 0.42 -16.35
CA GLY A 142 8.08 0.99 -17.45
C GLY A 142 9.49 0.40 -17.52
N ALA A 143 10.46 1.24 -17.90
CA ALA A 143 11.85 0.84 -18.05
C ALA A 143 12.56 0.71 -16.68
N PRO A 144 13.53 -0.21 -16.54
CA PRO A 144 14.36 -0.27 -15.35
C PRO A 144 15.32 0.93 -15.27
N VAL A 145 15.40 1.52 -14.09
CA VAL A 145 16.39 2.50 -13.68
C VAL A 145 17.49 1.76 -12.92
N ASP A 146 18.70 1.75 -13.49
CA ASP A 146 19.88 1.13 -12.89
C ASP A 146 20.40 2.00 -11.74
N LEU A 147 20.49 1.45 -10.53
CA LEU A 147 21.01 2.13 -9.36
C LEU A 147 22.42 1.66 -8.99
N THR A 148 23.14 0.99 -9.89
CA THR A 148 24.55 0.60 -9.67
C THR A 148 25.49 1.81 -9.64
N MET A 149 26.67 1.64 -9.02
CA MET A 149 27.63 2.73 -8.83
C MET A 149 28.12 3.32 -10.16
N GLY A 150 28.02 4.64 -10.30
CA GLY A 150 28.53 5.35 -11.47
C GLY A 150 27.64 5.23 -12.70
N SER A 151 26.37 4.83 -12.52
CA SER A 151 25.35 4.83 -13.59
C SER A 151 24.94 6.26 -13.97
N GLY A 152 25.10 7.24 -13.07
CA GLY A 152 24.66 8.62 -13.25
C GLY A 152 23.14 8.75 -13.23
N SER A 153 22.46 7.78 -12.63
CA SER A 153 21.01 7.64 -12.72
C SER A 153 20.27 8.74 -11.95
N THR A 154 19.11 9.08 -12.50
CA THR A 154 18.09 9.91 -11.84
C THR A 154 16.89 9.03 -11.55
N LEU A 155 16.41 9.05 -10.31
CA LEU A 155 15.30 8.25 -9.83
C LEU A 155 14.20 9.17 -9.31
N GLY A 156 13.03 9.14 -9.93
CA GLY A 156 11.81 9.65 -9.32
C GLY A 156 11.35 8.67 -8.24
N VAL A 157 10.98 9.15 -7.07
CA VAL A 157 10.38 8.34 -6.01
C VAL A 157 9.21 9.06 -5.38
N LEU A 158 8.30 8.28 -4.79
CA LEU A 158 7.24 8.82 -3.96
C LEU A 158 7.62 8.70 -2.49
N THR A 159 7.50 9.77 -1.71
CA THR A 159 7.77 9.77 -0.26
C THR A 159 6.52 10.05 0.56
N VAL A 160 6.48 9.55 1.79
CA VAL A 160 5.38 9.80 2.74
C VAL A 160 5.39 11.26 3.23
N GLY A 161 4.23 11.90 3.23
CA GLY A 161 3.97 13.25 3.76
C GLY A 161 3.15 13.24 5.06
N LEU A 162 2.60 14.39 5.44
CA LEU A 162 1.84 14.59 6.68
C LEU A 162 0.43 13.97 6.66
N GLY A 163 -0.06 13.55 5.49
CA GLY A 163 -1.50 13.32 5.30
C GLY A 163 -2.15 14.57 4.68
N ALA A 164 -3.44 14.52 4.36
CA ALA A 164 -4.11 15.68 3.79
C ALA A 164 -5.56 15.82 4.26
N GLU A 165 -5.81 16.86 5.05
CA GLU A 165 -7.16 17.32 5.40
C GLU A 165 -7.82 18.01 4.20
N THR A 166 -8.52 17.26 3.36
CA THR A 166 -9.43 17.87 2.37
C THR A 166 -10.85 17.34 2.45
N THR A 167 -11.15 16.43 3.38
CA THR A 167 -12.50 15.86 3.53
C THR A 167 -12.76 15.53 5.00
N VAL A 168 -13.99 15.71 5.47
CA VAL A 168 -14.40 15.39 6.85
C VAL A 168 -14.23 13.89 7.11
N GLY A 169 -13.46 13.52 8.15
CA GLY A 169 -13.21 12.12 8.56
C GLY A 169 -11.87 11.53 8.10
N THR A 170 -10.85 12.37 7.89
CA THR A 170 -9.50 11.94 7.49
C THR A 170 -8.50 12.44 8.52
N ASP A 171 -7.61 11.57 8.97
CA ASP A 171 -6.61 11.88 10.00
C ASP A 171 -5.62 12.94 9.51
N ASP A 172 -5.56 14.07 10.23
CA ASP A 172 -4.55 15.12 10.06
C ASP A 172 -3.44 14.85 11.06
N TYR A 173 -2.27 14.45 10.57
CA TYR A 173 -1.13 14.14 11.43
C TYR A 173 -0.25 15.37 11.57
N ALA A 174 0.17 15.67 12.79
CA ALA A 174 1.03 16.81 13.07
C ALA A 174 2.45 16.62 12.51
N SER A 175 2.84 15.39 12.19
CA SER A 175 4.16 15.02 11.68
C SER A 175 4.14 13.77 10.80
N ILE A 176 5.19 13.59 10.00
CA ILE A 176 5.37 12.38 9.19
C ILE A 176 5.57 11.15 10.10
N GLU A 177 6.22 11.34 11.25
CA GLU A 177 6.44 10.28 12.25
C GLU A 177 5.12 9.74 12.81
N GLU A 178 4.17 10.63 13.12
CA GLU A 178 2.84 10.25 13.61
C GLU A 178 2.04 9.49 12.54
N HIS A 179 2.06 9.98 11.30
CA HIS A 179 1.40 9.30 10.17
C HIS A 179 1.96 7.88 9.95
N LEU A 180 3.28 7.71 10.04
CA LEU A 180 3.92 6.38 9.93
C LEU A 180 3.63 5.49 11.13
N ALA A 181 3.60 6.04 12.34
CA ALA A 181 3.26 5.31 13.56
C ALA A 181 1.84 4.75 13.49
N ASP A 182 0.87 5.55 13.04
CA ASP A 182 -0.50 5.09 12.86
C ASP A 182 -0.62 4.01 11.76
N ALA A 183 0.01 4.23 10.60
CA ALA A 183 -0.02 3.25 9.51
C ALA A 183 0.61 1.91 9.92
N THR A 184 1.77 1.93 10.57
CA THR A 184 2.59 0.74 10.83
C THR A 184 2.33 0.09 12.18
N GLY A 185 1.84 0.85 13.17
CA GLY A 185 1.71 0.45 14.57
C GLY A 185 3.01 0.47 15.36
N ALA A 186 4.08 1.01 14.79
CA ALA A 186 5.33 1.25 15.51
C ALA A 186 5.24 2.51 16.39
N GLN A 187 6.16 2.64 17.34
CA GLN A 187 6.25 3.84 18.17
C GLN A 187 6.75 5.04 17.34
N ILE A 188 6.25 6.24 17.62
CA ILE A 188 6.64 7.49 16.94
C ILE A 188 8.15 7.70 16.99
N SER A 189 8.79 7.39 18.12
CA SER A 189 10.25 7.48 18.34
C SER A 189 11.09 6.61 17.41
N HIS A 190 10.49 5.62 16.73
CA HIS A 190 11.19 4.81 15.72
C HIS A 190 11.36 5.53 14.39
N PHE A 191 10.72 6.69 14.22
CA PHE A 191 10.73 7.47 13.00
C PHE A 191 11.43 8.81 13.22
N ASN A 192 12.21 9.22 12.21
CA ASN A 192 12.80 10.54 12.14
C ASN A 192 12.88 11.01 10.68
N ALA A 193 11.89 11.79 10.25
CA ALA A 193 11.79 12.35 8.91
C ALA A 193 12.76 13.52 8.65
N THR A 194 13.46 14.00 9.69
CA THR A 194 14.58 14.93 9.56
C THR A 194 15.81 14.19 9.03
N CYS A 195 16.08 13.00 9.54
CA CYS A 195 17.24 12.19 9.17
C CYS A 195 16.99 11.29 7.97
N ASN A 196 15.75 10.84 7.77
CA ASN A 196 15.39 9.84 6.78
C ASN A 196 14.26 10.32 5.88
N ASP A 197 14.26 9.87 4.62
CA ASP A 197 13.06 9.87 3.78
C ASP A 197 12.39 8.49 3.88
N TYR A 198 11.06 8.46 3.79
CA TYR A 198 10.28 7.22 3.74
C TYR A 198 9.73 7.03 2.35
N VAL A 199 10.41 6.19 1.58
CA VAL A 199 10.14 5.96 0.16
C VAL A 199 9.13 4.84 -0.02
N LEU A 200 8.13 5.11 -0.84
CA LEU A 200 7.08 4.20 -1.23
C LEU A 200 7.42 3.56 -2.57
N PHE A 201 7.47 2.24 -2.58
CA PHE A 201 7.67 1.47 -3.79
C PHE A 201 6.52 0.50 -4.06
N GLY A 202 6.03 0.48 -5.28
CA GLY A 202 5.02 -0.48 -5.72
C GLY A 202 5.57 -1.91 -5.84
N ILE A 203 4.77 -2.90 -5.44
CA ILE A 203 5.11 -4.32 -5.58
C ILE A 203 4.42 -4.88 -6.84
N GLY A 204 5.14 -4.77 -7.96
CA GLY A 204 4.74 -5.26 -9.29
C GLY A 204 4.94 -6.76 -9.50
N GLN A 205 4.41 -7.27 -10.62
CA GLN A 205 4.65 -8.66 -11.04
C GLN A 205 6.11 -8.87 -11.46
N GLU A 206 6.78 -7.79 -11.84
CA GLU A 206 8.16 -7.75 -12.31
C GLU A 206 9.18 -7.77 -11.15
N ASN A 207 8.69 -7.64 -9.91
CA ASN A 207 9.51 -7.61 -8.72
C ASN A 207 10.29 -8.91 -8.55
N GLU A 208 11.55 -8.82 -8.11
CA GLU A 208 12.42 -9.99 -7.97
C GLU A 208 11.92 -11.06 -6.99
N MET A 209 11.04 -10.71 -6.05
CA MET A 209 10.43 -11.69 -5.14
C MET A 209 9.46 -12.64 -5.84
N ILE A 210 8.88 -12.22 -6.96
CA ILE A 210 7.90 -13.01 -7.71
C ILE A 210 8.64 -14.18 -8.39
N GLY A 211 8.12 -15.39 -8.22
CA GLY A 211 8.74 -16.65 -8.63
C GLY A 211 9.83 -17.17 -7.67
N LYS A 212 10.24 -16.41 -6.65
CA LYS A 212 11.23 -16.84 -5.65
C LYS A 212 10.64 -16.99 -4.25
N ALA A 213 9.92 -15.97 -3.78
CA ALA A 213 9.33 -15.92 -2.45
C ALA A 213 7.78 -15.90 -2.48
N MET A 214 7.17 -15.58 -3.62
CA MET A 214 5.73 -15.70 -3.86
C MET A 214 5.44 -15.96 -5.34
N THR A 215 4.26 -16.48 -5.67
CA THR A 215 3.91 -16.86 -7.05
C THR A 215 3.48 -15.65 -7.90
N ASP A 216 2.66 -14.77 -7.33
CA ASP A 216 2.11 -13.60 -8.00
C ASP A 216 2.05 -12.43 -7.03
N ALA A 217 2.18 -11.22 -7.57
CA ALA A 217 2.07 -10.01 -6.77
C ALA A 217 0.59 -9.72 -6.44
N PRO A 218 0.23 -9.53 -5.16
CA PRO A 218 -1.15 -9.38 -4.72
C PRO A 218 -1.76 -8.07 -5.21
N ILE A 219 -3.08 -8.11 -5.40
CA ILE A 219 -3.88 -6.98 -5.86
C ILE A 219 -4.99 -6.74 -4.86
N HIS A 220 -5.20 -5.48 -4.53
CA HIS A 220 -6.34 -5.02 -3.77
C HIS A 220 -7.57 -4.96 -4.68
N PHE A 221 -8.65 -5.62 -4.28
CA PHE A 221 -9.89 -5.63 -5.06
C PHE A 221 -10.68 -4.38 -4.75
N ALA A 222 -10.92 -3.50 -5.72
CA ALA A 222 -11.77 -2.35 -5.47
C ALA A 222 -13.25 -2.75 -5.32
N GLN A 223 -13.97 -2.07 -4.43
CA GLN A 223 -15.42 -2.29 -4.23
C GLN A 223 -16.27 -1.79 -5.42
N GLN A 224 -15.70 -0.92 -6.26
CA GLN A 224 -16.35 -0.33 -7.43
C GLN A 224 -15.52 -0.58 -8.69
N GLY A 225 -16.18 -0.87 -9.81
CA GLY A 225 -15.49 -1.14 -11.09
C GLY A 225 -14.68 0.05 -11.61
N ALA A 226 -15.10 1.29 -11.32
CA ALA A 226 -14.36 2.49 -11.69
C ALA A 226 -13.01 2.61 -10.97
N MET A 227 -12.87 1.98 -9.80
CA MET A 227 -11.64 1.92 -9.01
C MET A 227 -10.84 0.65 -9.28
N GLY A 228 -11.22 -0.15 -10.28
CA GLY A 228 -10.57 -1.41 -10.63
C GLY A 228 -9.16 -1.23 -11.18
N PRO A 229 -8.40 -2.34 -11.31
CA PRO A 229 -6.98 -2.34 -11.70
C PRO A 229 -6.71 -1.79 -13.11
N ASP A 230 -7.74 -1.67 -13.95
CA ASP A 230 -7.60 -1.06 -15.27
C ASP A 230 -7.49 0.47 -15.20
N ASN A 231 -8.17 1.10 -14.23
CA ASN A 231 -8.21 2.55 -14.08
C ASN A 231 -7.29 3.05 -12.97
N ASN A 232 -7.08 2.27 -11.91
CA ASN A 232 -6.26 2.68 -10.79
C ASN A 232 -5.18 1.65 -10.45
N TYR A 233 -4.11 2.11 -9.83
CA TYR A 233 -3.04 1.31 -9.26
C TYR A 233 -3.51 0.63 -7.97
N ASN A 234 -3.75 -0.68 -8.05
CA ASN A 234 -4.32 -1.50 -6.99
C ASN A 234 -3.32 -2.51 -6.39
N ARG A 235 -2.02 -2.23 -6.50
CA ARG A 235 -0.99 -3.05 -5.84
C ARG A 235 -0.60 -2.42 -4.51
N PHE A 236 -0.13 -3.28 -3.63
CA PHE A 236 0.45 -2.89 -2.36
C PHE A 236 1.79 -2.21 -2.58
N VAL A 237 2.18 -1.41 -1.59
CA VAL A 237 3.46 -0.70 -1.58
C VAL A 237 4.32 -1.17 -0.42
N ALA A 238 5.62 -1.18 -0.63
CA ALA A 238 6.63 -1.34 0.41
C ALA A 238 7.19 0.03 0.79
N ILE A 239 7.36 0.25 2.09
CA ILE A 239 7.90 1.47 2.67
C ILE A 239 9.34 1.19 3.09
N PHE A 240 10.27 1.98 2.58
CA PHE A 240 11.68 1.93 2.95
C PHE A 240 12.12 3.24 3.58
N GLU A 241 12.77 3.13 4.72
CA GLU A 241 13.52 4.21 5.35
C GLU A 241 14.87 4.33 4.64
N VAL A 242 15.20 5.51 4.12
CA VAL A 242 16.46 5.82 3.45
C VAL A 242 17.10 7.06 4.05
N ASP A 243 18.42 7.04 4.23
CA ASP A 243 19.13 8.18 4.83
C ASP A 243 19.05 9.43 3.94
N LYS A 244 18.61 10.53 4.54
CA LYS A 244 18.45 11.85 3.91
C LYS A 244 19.47 12.88 4.40
N ALA A 245 19.91 12.75 5.65
CA ALA A 245 20.86 13.65 6.26
C ALA A 245 21.87 12.87 7.12
N ASN A 246 23.08 13.39 7.27
CA ASN A 246 24.10 12.91 8.20
C ASN A 246 24.60 14.10 9.02
N GLY A 247 24.94 13.86 10.28
CA GLY A 247 25.50 14.84 11.20
C GLY A 247 24.78 14.89 12.55
N THR A 248 25.42 15.55 13.51
CA THR A 248 24.88 15.78 14.84
C THR A 248 24.27 17.18 14.93
N GLY A 249 23.16 17.33 15.66
CA GLY A 249 22.51 18.64 15.86
C GLY A 249 21.87 19.21 14.60
N VAL A 250 21.37 18.33 13.72
CA VAL A 250 20.66 18.71 12.50
C VAL A 250 19.37 19.44 12.87
N VAL A 251 19.11 20.56 12.20
CA VAL A 251 17.87 21.33 12.37
C VAL A 251 16.70 20.48 11.86
N LEU A 252 15.64 20.41 12.65
CA LEU A 252 14.45 19.64 12.31
C LEU A 252 13.82 20.12 11.00
N ALA A 253 13.39 19.16 10.17
CA ALA A 253 12.62 19.45 8.97
C ALA A 253 11.22 19.97 9.37
N ALA A 254 10.63 20.84 8.55
CA ALA A 254 9.38 21.54 8.85
C ALA A 254 8.18 20.63 9.19
N ASN A 255 8.19 19.39 8.71
CA ASN A 255 7.11 18.40 8.88
C ASN A 255 7.55 17.19 9.73
N SER A 256 8.65 17.34 10.47
CA SER A 256 9.25 16.29 11.29
C SER A 256 9.23 16.71 12.75
N LEU A 257 8.62 15.89 13.60
CA LEU A 257 8.58 16.06 15.05
C LEU A 257 9.08 14.77 15.72
N PRO A 258 10.38 14.44 15.61
CA PRO A 258 10.89 13.20 16.16
C PRO A 258 10.88 13.26 17.69
N GLU A 259 10.59 12.12 18.31
CA GLU A 259 10.49 11.96 19.76
C GLU A 259 11.62 11.06 20.30
N ASP A 260 12.01 11.26 21.56
CA ASP A 260 12.85 10.31 22.28
C ASP A 260 12.07 9.05 22.73
N GLU A 261 12.76 8.04 23.28
CA GLU A 261 12.13 6.81 23.78
C GLU A 261 11.10 7.05 24.92
N LEU A 262 11.09 8.25 25.51
CA LEU A 262 10.14 8.65 26.55
C LEU A 262 8.97 9.48 26.00
N GLY A 263 8.92 9.73 24.69
CA GLY A 263 7.87 10.52 24.02
C GLY A 263 8.07 12.03 24.12
N ASN A 264 9.28 12.52 24.39
CA ASN A 264 9.56 13.95 24.38
C ASN A 264 10.03 14.39 22.99
N ALA A 265 9.40 15.42 22.44
CA ALA A 265 9.83 16.03 21.20
C ALA A 265 11.29 16.53 21.28
N LEU A 266 12.09 16.16 20.28
CA LEU A 266 13.48 16.59 20.16
C LEU A 266 13.56 18.03 19.66
N ALA A 267 14.64 18.75 20.01
CA ALA A 267 14.91 20.10 19.47
C ALA A 267 15.82 20.06 18.23
N THR A 268 16.61 19.00 18.09
CA THR A 268 17.54 18.73 16.99
C THR A 268 17.64 17.23 16.78
N ALA A 269 17.96 16.80 15.56
CA ALA A 269 18.17 15.40 15.25
C ALA A 269 19.67 15.05 15.18
N ASP A 270 20.02 13.84 15.58
CA ASP A 270 21.34 13.24 15.32
C ASP A 270 21.17 12.13 14.29
N CYS A 271 21.61 12.40 13.06
CA CYS A 271 21.37 11.54 11.90
C CYS A 271 22.53 10.56 11.64
N GLY A 272 23.46 10.43 12.60
CA GLY A 272 24.64 9.59 12.43
C GLY A 272 25.68 10.22 11.50
N THR A 273 26.86 9.60 11.42
CA THR A 273 28.02 10.17 10.71
C THR A 273 28.28 9.53 9.35
N SER A 274 27.52 8.49 8.99
CA SER A 274 27.67 7.72 7.76
C SER A 274 26.32 7.28 7.23
N THR A 275 26.19 7.15 5.91
CA THR A 275 25.01 6.59 5.27
C THR A 275 24.86 5.10 5.58
N HIS A 276 23.70 4.71 6.11
CA HIS A 276 23.31 3.34 6.42
C HIS A 276 22.52 2.72 5.27
N ALA A 277 22.43 1.38 5.29
CA ALA A 277 21.60 0.65 4.35
C ALA A 277 20.11 0.92 4.61
N ALA A 278 19.35 1.06 3.53
CA ALA A 278 17.91 1.27 3.61
C ALA A 278 17.23 0.15 4.41
N LYS A 279 16.24 0.52 5.20
CA LYS A 279 15.54 -0.38 6.11
C LYS A 279 14.09 -0.51 5.68
N PHE A 280 13.61 -1.75 5.62
CA PHE A 280 12.20 -2.01 5.36
C PHE A 280 11.37 -1.71 6.62
N ILE A 281 10.39 -0.82 6.48
CA ILE A 281 9.50 -0.40 7.57
C ILE A 281 8.24 -1.27 7.61
N GLY A 282 7.65 -1.50 6.44
CA GLY A 282 6.40 -2.24 6.32
C GLY A 282 5.80 -2.12 4.93
N THR A 283 4.62 -2.70 4.77
CA THR A 283 3.79 -2.56 3.57
C THR A 283 2.48 -1.86 3.90
N ALA A 284 1.91 -1.24 2.89
CA ALA A 284 0.67 -0.49 3.00
C ALA A 284 -0.11 -0.52 1.67
N MET A 285 -1.33 0.00 1.72
CA MET A 285 -2.16 0.29 0.57
C MET A 285 -2.28 1.81 0.41
N LEU A 286 -2.16 2.29 -0.83
CA LEU A 286 -2.39 3.69 -1.16
C LEU A 286 -3.88 3.87 -1.46
N MET A 287 -4.71 4.02 -0.43
CA MET A 287 -6.16 4.12 -0.58
C MET A 287 -6.68 5.54 -0.36
N MET A 288 -7.99 5.71 -0.56
CA MET A 288 -8.76 6.82 0.00
C MET A 288 -9.42 6.32 1.29
N PRO A 289 -9.52 7.12 2.36
CA PRO A 289 -9.13 8.54 2.47
C PRO A 289 -7.61 8.78 2.43
N PRO A 290 -7.16 10.05 2.33
CA PRO A 290 -5.79 10.40 2.01
C PRO A 290 -4.81 10.21 3.18
N HIS A 291 -4.56 8.95 3.52
CA HIS A 291 -3.51 8.51 4.43
C HIS A 291 -2.93 7.17 3.93
N LEU A 292 -1.86 6.72 4.57
CA LEU A 292 -1.20 5.46 4.28
C LEU A 292 -1.90 4.32 5.03
N TRP A 293 -2.57 3.43 4.31
CA TRP A 293 -3.31 2.33 4.94
C TRP A 293 -2.39 1.14 5.22
N GLY A 294 -1.74 1.13 6.38
CA GLY A 294 -0.90 0.01 6.83
C GLY A 294 -1.65 -1.00 7.72
N LEU A 295 -0.92 -1.97 8.26
CA LEU A 295 -1.51 -3.08 9.03
C LEU A 295 -2.21 -2.59 10.31
N ALA A 296 -1.60 -1.65 11.04
CA ALA A 296 -2.12 -1.22 12.33
C ALA A 296 -3.38 -0.37 12.18
N HIS A 297 -3.35 0.60 11.27
CA HIS A 297 -4.52 1.39 10.90
C HIS A 297 -5.70 0.49 10.50
N SER A 298 -5.45 -0.52 9.65
CA SER A 298 -6.51 -1.43 9.22
C SER A 298 -7.13 -2.27 10.34
N LEU A 299 -6.30 -2.74 11.26
CA LEU A 299 -6.77 -3.44 12.46
C LEU A 299 -7.60 -2.50 13.35
N SER A 300 -7.15 -1.26 13.53
CA SER A 300 -7.90 -0.23 14.29
C SER A 300 -9.27 0.01 13.67
N HIS A 301 -9.32 0.26 12.35
CA HIS A 301 -10.56 0.45 11.61
C HIS A 301 -11.50 -0.77 11.73
N THR A 302 -10.95 -1.98 11.71
CA THR A 302 -11.75 -3.20 11.95
C THR A 302 -12.36 -3.22 13.35
N TYR A 303 -11.60 -2.84 14.38
CA TYR A 303 -12.12 -2.75 15.75
C TYR A 303 -13.17 -1.65 15.92
N GLU A 304 -12.97 -0.48 15.29
CA GLU A 304 -13.95 0.61 15.29
C GLU A 304 -15.25 0.19 14.63
N ASN A 305 -15.19 -0.51 13.51
CA ASN A 305 -16.38 -1.03 12.84
C ASN A 305 -17.13 -2.04 13.72
N ILE A 306 -16.41 -2.95 14.39
CA ILE A 306 -17.02 -3.88 15.36
C ILE A 306 -17.67 -3.12 16.52
N ALA A 307 -17.01 -2.11 17.07
CA ALA A 307 -17.52 -1.31 18.18
C ALA A 307 -18.77 -0.50 17.78
N ASN A 308 -18.83 -0.05 16.54
CA ASN A 308 -19.95 0.72 15.98
C ASN A 308 -21.11 -0.16 15.47
N GLY A 309 -20.98 -1.49 15.52
CA GLY A 309 -22.03 -2.43 15.09
C GLY A 309 -22.19 -2.56 13.57
N ASN A 310 -21.18 -2.12 12.81
CA ASN A 310 -21.06 -2.32 11.36
C ASN A 310 -20.35 -3.64 11.05
#